data_AF-A0A0J6CEJ3-F1
#
_entry.id   AF-A0A0J6CEJ3-F1
#
_cell.length_a   1.000
_cell.length_b   1.000
_cell.length_c   1.000
_cell.angle_alpha   90.00
_cell.angle_beta   90.00
_cell.angle_gamma   90.00
#
_symmetry.space_group_name_H-M   'P 1'
#
loop_
_entity.id
_entity.type
_entity.pdbx_description
1 polymer ?
#
loop_
_entity_poly.entity_id
_entity_poly.type
_entity_poly.pdbx_seq_one_letter_code
_entity_poly.pdbx_strand_id
1 'polypeptide(L)'
;VFTLEPFDEVYVRFSPGYQEQQVVKVNGEITFAGDYVLAEKNSRLSDIIAKAGGITPDAYVKGASLKRQLTEDEMRRLETLLQLSANKQSRDSVALSLENIKDYSVGIDLEKALTNPGSAHDVVLRDGDELYIPQFQSTVKISGAVTYPNSVTYTNGMSVKSCLSQAGGYNDIARKYPIVIYMNGKVATTRKRFIFFKHYPKVEPGSEIVVPAKTQQDRKTSLAEILSITSSTTSMAAMITSIINTLK
;
A
#
# COMPACT_ATOMS: atom_id res chain seq x y z
N VAL A 1 32.20 -5.37 48.54
CA VAL A 1 31.98 -3.97 48.16
C VAL A 1 33.35 -3.36 47.92
N PHE A 2 33.58 -2.76 46.76
CA PHE A 2 34.87 -2.18 46.40
C PHE A 2 34.79 -0.67 46.66
N THR A 3 35.75 -0.10 47.37
CA THR A 3 35.77 1.32 47.74
C THR A 3 36.80 2.01 46.85
N LEU A 4 36.38 3.07 46.14
CA LEU A 4 37.26 3.83 45.25
C LEU A 4 38.02 4.90 46.05
N GLU A 5 39.27 5.15 45.67
CA GLU A 5 40.15 6.14 46.27
C GLU A 5 40.35 7.37 45.35
N PRO A 6 40.81 8.52 45.89
CA PRO A 6 41.15 9.67 45.07
C PRO A 6 42.17 9.30 44.00
N PHE A 7 41.94 9.79 42.77
CA PHE A 7 42.72 9.49 41.56
C PHE A 7 42.48 8.11 40.90
N ASP A 8 41.51 7.32 41.37
CA ASP A 8 41.05 6.14 40.64
C ASP A 8 40.32 6.52 39.34
N GLU A 9 40.69 5.88 38.23
CA GLU A 9 39.97 5.97 36.95
C GLU A 9 39.15 4.70 36.70
N VAL A 10 37.83 4.85 36.70
CA VAL A 10 36.91 3.75 36.41
C VAL A 10 36.47 3.82 34.96
N TYR A 11 36.88 2.83 34.17
CA TYR A 11 36.44 2.65 32.79
C TYR A 11 35.42 1.51 32.69
N VAL A 12 34.18 1.85 32.34
CA VAL A 12 33.19 0.86 31.90
C VAL A 12 33.34 0.69 30.39
N ARG A 13 33.96 -0.41 29.97
CA ARG A 13 34.09 -0.75 28.54
C ARG A 13 32.88 -1.54 28.10
N PHE A 14 32.23 -1.11 27.02
CA PHE A 14 31.24 -1.95 26.34
C PHE A 14 31.94 -3.23 25.87
N SER A 15 31.32 -4.39 26.12
CA SER A 15 31.81 -5.63 25.52
C SER A 15 31.79 -5.46 23.99
N PRO A 16 32.86 -5.77 23.26
CA PRO A 16 32.90 -5.64 21.80
C PRO A 16 31.79 -6.43 21.08
N GLY A 17 31.21 -7.44 21.74
CA GLY A 17 30.07 -8.22 21.26
C GLY A 17 28.70 -7.75 21.76
N TYR A 18 28.63 -6.70 22.59
CA TYR A 18 27.36 -6.16 23.05
C TYR A 18 26.70 -5.37 21.91
N GLN A 19 25.52 -5.84 21.52
CA GLN A 19 24.63 -5.14 20.60
C GLN A 19 23.35 -4.84 21.37
N GLU A 20 22.79 -3.66 21.13
CA GLU A 20 21.45 -3.35 21.64
C GLU A 20 20.48 -4.44 21.17
N GLN A 21 19.63 -4.89 22.09
CA GLN A 21 18.63 -5.90 21.77
C GLN A 21 17.66 -5.30 20.78
N GLN A 22 17.68 -5.81 19.56
CA GLN A 22 16.74 -5.42 18.54
C GLN A 22 15.42 -6.16 18.77
N VAL A 23 14.32 -5.44 18.68
CA VAL A 23 12.99 -5.96 18.99
C VAL A 23 12.07 -5.77 17.80
N VAL A 24 11.24 -6.77 17.55
CA VAL A 24 10.16 -6.71 16.57
C VAL A 24 8.84 -6.95 17.25
N LYS A 25 7.82 -6.25 16.77
CA LYS A 25 6.47 -6.38 17.30
C LYS A 25 5.66 -7.31 16.41
N VAL A 26 5.00 -8.28 17.01
CA VAL A 26 4.14 -9.23 16.29
C VAL A 26 2.73 -9.17 16.84
N ASN A 27 1.78 -8.79 15.99
CA ASN A 27 0.40 -8.51 16.35
C ASN A 27 -0.59 -9.27 15.45
N GLY A 28 -1.83 -9.40 15.94
CA GLY A 28 -2.95 -9.96 15.19
C GLY A 28 -3.18 -11.46 15.47
N GLU A 29 -3.52 -12.21 14.43
CA GLU A 29 -3.85 -13.64 14.48
C GLU A 29 -2.61 -14.52 14.57
N ILE A 30 -2.05 -14.55 15.77
CA ILE A 30 -0.89 -15.36 16.13
C ILE A 30 -1.07 -15.92 17.54
N THR A 31 -0.44 -17.06 17.83
CA THR A 31 -0.64 -17.77 19.11
C THR A 31 -0.26 -16.90 20.30
N PHE A 32 0.91 -16.26 20.23
CA PHE A 32 1.37 -15.29 21.21
C PHE A 32 1.70 -13.99 20.50
N ALA A 33 0.92 -12.94 20.76
CA ALA A 33 1.24 -11.60 20.29
C ALA A 33 2.13 -10.89 21.32
N GLY A 34 3.00 -10.01 20.84
CA GLY A 34 3.91 -9.25 21.70
C GLY A 34 5.21 -8.86 21.01
N ASP A 35 6.16 -8.47 21.84
CA ASP A 35 7.47 -8.01 21.42
C ASP A 35 8.48 -9.16 21.49
N TYR A 36 9.21 -9.39 20.41
CA TYR A 36 10.15 -10.49 20.24
C TYR A 36 11.56 -9.96 19.99
N VAL A 37 12.52 -10.47 20.76
CA VAL A 37 13.93 -10.12 20.57
C VAL A 37 14.49 -10.86 19.36
N LEU A 38 15.13 -10.11 18.46
CA LEU A 38 15.94 -10.64 17.38
C LEU A 38 17.23 -11.19 17.99
N ALA A 39 17.35 -12.51 18.02
CA ALA A 39 18.49 -13.20 18.65
C ALA A 39 19.76 -13.08 17.80
N GLU A 40 19.60 -13.01 16.49
CA GLU A 40 20.68 -12.94 15.51
C GLU A 40 20.43 -11.80 14.51
N LYS A 41 21.49 -11.23 13.95
CA LYS A 41 21.41 -10.12 12.95
C LYS A 41 20.60 -10.47 11.70
N ASN A 42 20.46 -11.75 11.39
CA ASN A 42 19.77 -12.28 10.22
C ASN A 42 18.45 -12.97 10.60
N SER A 43 17.90 -12.70 11.79
CA SER A 43 16.60 -13.22 12.22
C SER A 43 15.53 -12.91 11.18
N ARG A 44 14.77 -13.93 10.78
CA ARG A 44 13.79 -13.83 9.70
C ARG A 44 12.36 -13.89 10.19
N LEU A 45 11.43 -13.62 9.27
CA LEU A 45 9.99 -13.75 9.52
C LEU A 45 9.64 -15.14 10.07
N SER A 46 10.13 -16.21 9.43
CA SER A 46 9.85 -17.58 9.83
C SER A 46 10.28 -17.87 11.28
N ASP A 47 11.47 -17.41 11.68
CA ASP A 47 12.02 -17.59 13.04
C ASP A 47 11.13 -16.92 14.10
N ILE A 48 10.68 -15.70 13.81
CA ILE A 48 9.84 -14.93 14.74
C ILE A 48 8.44 -15.50 14.85
N ILE A 49 7.86 -15.96 13.73
CA ILE A 49 6.58 -16.68 13.76
C ILE A 49 6.68 -17.98 14.57
N ALA A 50 7.78 -18.72 14.42
CA ALA A 50 8.00 -19.93 15.20
C ALA A 50 8.12 -19.63 16.70
N LYS A 51 8.88 -18.59 17.07
CA LYS A 51 8.98 -18.11 18.47
C LYS A 51 7.64 -17.64 19.05
N ALA A 52 6.79 -17.07 18.22
CA ALA A 52 5.44 -16.65 18.60
C ALA A 52 4.43 -17.80 18.70
N GLY A 53 4.88 -19.06 18.59
CA GLY A 53 4.04 -20.25 18.69
C GLY A 53 3.28 -20.59 17.42
N GLY A 54 3.58 -19.92 16.30
CA GLY A 54 2.89 -20.09 15.03
C GLY A 54 1.60 -19.27 14.92
N ILE A 55 1.04 -19.28 13.71
CA ILE A 55 -0.21 -18.58 13.36
C ILE A 55 -1.45 -19.33 13.85
N THR A 56 -2.52 -18.61 14.17
CA THR A 56 -3.81 -19.21 14.57
C THR A 56 -4.58 -19.75 13.35
N PRO A 57 -5.56 -20.66 13.52
CA PRO A 57 -6.37 -21.18 12.42
C PRO A 57 -7.20 -20.10 11.69
N ASP A 58 -7.56 -19.03 12.39
CA ASP A 58 -8.36 -17.92 11.84
C ASP A 58 -7.49 -16.87 11.12
N ALA A 59 -6.17 -17.06 11.09
CA ALA A 59 -5.23 -16.14 10.49
C ALA A 59 -5.34 -16.11 8.95
N TYR A 60 -5.37 -14.90 8.40
CA TYR A 60 -5.24 -14.69 6.96
C TYR A 60 -3.80 -14.37 6.58
N VAL A 61 -3.00 -15.42 6.39
CA VAL A 61 -1.56 -15.36 6.12
C VAL A 61 -1.21 -14.48 4.91
N LYS A 62 -2.01 -14.53 3.84
CA LYS A 62 -1.80 -13.71 2.63
C LYS A 62 -1.98 -12.21 2.87
N GLY A 63 -2.74 -11.86 3.91
CA GLY A 63 -2.99 -10.50 4.35
C GLY A 63 -1.92 -9.95 5.30
N ALA A 64 -0.92 -10.75 5.68
CA ALA A 64 0.13 -10.30 6.58
C ALA A 64 0.88 -9.10 5.99
N SER A 65 1.12 -8.09 6.82
CA SER A 65 1.79 -6.85 6.47
C SER A 65 2.96 -6.60 7.40
N LEU A 66 4.08 -6.13 6.84
CA LEU A 66 5.23 -5.68 7.60
C LEU A 66 5.34 -4.16 7.48
N LYS A 67 5.41 -3.46 8.61
CA LYS A 67 5.76 -2.05 8.66
C LYS A 67 7.18 -1.92 9.18
N ARG A 68 7.93 -0.99 8.58
CA ARG A 68 9.32 -0.75 8.91
C ARG A 68 9.56 0.74 9.08
N GLN A 69 10.33 1.07 10.10
CA GLN A 69 10.78 2.43 10.33
C GLN A 69 11.95 2.78 9.41
N LEU A 70 11.93 4.00 8.89
CA LEU A 70 13.07 4.55 8.18
C LEU A 70 14.23 4.76 9.16
N THR A 71 15.40 4.29 8.77
CA THR A 71 16.64 4.62 9.47
C THR A 71 16.95 6.12 9.33
N GLU A 72 17.74 6.68 10.25
CA GLU A 72 18.15 8.08 10.17
C GLU A 72 18.80 8.44 8.83
N ASP A 73 19.64 7.56 8.29
CA ASP A 73 20.31 7.79 7.01
C ASP A 73 19.32 7.74 5.83
N GLU A 74 18.33 6.85 5.86
CA GLU A 74 17.26 6.82 4.86
C GLU A 74 16.40 8.08 4.95
N MET A 75 16.08 8.56 6.17
CA MET A 75 15.36 9.83 6.38
C MET A 75 16.14 11.02 5.81
N ARG A 76 17.43 11.16 6.13
CA ARG A 76 18.27 12.26 5.59
C ARG A 76 18.32 12.27 4.06
N ARG A 77 18.38 11.08 3.44
CA ARG A 77 18.34 10.97 1.97
C ARG A 77 16.98 11.41 1.43
N LEU A 78 15.89 10.98 2.06
CA LEU A 78 14.54 11.33 1.64
C LEU A 78 14.29 12.84 1.79
N GLU A 79 14.75 13.46 2.89
CA GLU A 79 14.76 14.91 3.09
C GLU A 79 15.49 15.63 1.96
N THR A 80 16.69 15.16 1.61
CA THR A 80 17.48 15.75 0.52
C THR A 80 16.74 15.69 -0.81
N LEU A 81 16.12 14.54 -1.14
CA LEU A 81 15.34 14.37 -2.36
C LEU A 81 14.12 15.31 -2.40
N LEU A 82 13.42 15.46 -1.27
CA LEU A 82 12.28 16.36 -1.15
C LEU A 82 12.69 17.82 -1.30
N GLN A 83 13.82 18.22 -0.71
CA GLN A 83 14.37 19.58 -0.86
C GLN A 83 14.75 19.90 -2.32
N LEU A 84 15.27 18.91 -3.06
CA LEU A 84 15.59 19.07 -4.48
C LEU A 84 14.34 19.15 -5.36
N SER A 85 13.25 18.47 -4.95
CA SER A 85 11.99 18.41 -5.70
C SER A 85 11.05 19.58 -5.37
N ALA A 86 11.17 20.17 -4.18
CA ALA A 86 10.36 21.28 -3.73
C ALA A 86 10.92 22.62 -4.26
N ASN A 87 10.10 23.37 -5.01
CA ASN A 87 10.34 24.80 -5.20
C ASN A 87 10.47 25.48 -3.82
N LYS A 88 11.40 26.43 -3.68
CA LYS A 88 11.85 27.08 -2.42
C LYS A 88 10.75 27.59 -1.45
N GLN A 89 9.47 27.59 -1.84
CA GLN A 89 8.33 28.09 -1.06
C GLN A 89 7.63 27.07 -0.14
N SER A 90 8.02 25.79 -0.08
CA SER A 90 7.26 24.75 0.66
C SER A 90 8.06 23.95 1.71
N ARG A 91 9.00 24.60 2.43
CA ARG A 91 9.78 23.94 3.48
C ARG A 91 8.91 23.38 4.63
N ASP A 92 7.88 24.11 5.05
CA ASP A 92 6.99 23.68 6.14
C ASP A 92 6.09 22.49 5.73
N SER A 93 5.66 22.44 4.47
CA SER A 93 4.85 21.34 3.92
C SER A 93 5.64 20.02 3.86
N VAL A 94 6.96 20.12 3.63
CA VAL A 94 7.86 18.96 3.54
C VAL A 94 8.05 18.32 4.91
N ALA A 95 8.23 19.12 5.98
CA ALA A 95 8.38 18.62 7.35
C ALA A 95 7.13 17.85 7.84
N LEU A 96 5.93 18.38 7.59
CA LEU A 96 4.66 17.71 7.90
C LEU A 96 4.44 16.42 7.09
N SER A 97 4.99 16.36 5.87
CA SER A 97 4.92 15.15 5.04
C SER A 97 5.86 14.07 5.55
N LEU A 98 7.06 14.45 6.01
CA LEU A 98 8.08 13.55 6.55
C LEU A 98 7.64 12.87 7.85
N GLU A 99 6.96 13.59 8.74
CA GLU A 99 6.47 13.03 10.01
C GLU A 99 5.46 11.90 9.78
N ASN A 100 4.66 11.98 8.71
CA ASN A 100 3.72 10.95 8.31
C ASN A 100 4.35 9.76 7.55
N ILE A 101 5.65 9.80 7.25
CA ILE A 101 6.37 8.79 6.43
C ILE A 101 7.40 8.00 7.26
N LYS A 102 7.50 8.23 8.57
CA LYS A 102 8.44 7.49 9.44
C LYS A 102 8.33 5.98 9.29
N ASP A 103 7.11 5.49 9.09
CA ASP A 103 6.83 4.09 8.80
C ASP A 103 6.46 3.89 7.33
N TYR A 104 7.01 2.85 6.71
CA TYR A 104 6.61 2.40 5.39
C TYR A 104 6.25 0.92 5.39
N SER A 105 5.35 0.54 4.48
CA SER A 105 4.96 -0.85 4.32
C SER A 105 5.96 -1.61 3.45
N VAL A 106 6.42 -2.75 3.94
CA VAL A 106 7.24 -3.70 3.20
C VAL A 106 6.33 -4.81 2.68
N GLY A 107 6.26 -4.94 1.36
CA GLY A 107 5.46 -5.98 0.72
C GLY A 107 6.04 -7.37 0.98
N ILE A 108 5.37 -8.16 1.81
CA ILE A 108 5.77 -9.52 2.14
C ILE A 108 4.84 -10.57 1.51
N ASP A 109 5.31 -11.82 1.52
CA ASP A 109 4.53 -13.01 1.15
C ASP A 109 4.80 -14.06 2.23
N LEU A 110 4.07 -13.94 3.35
CA LEU A 110 4.30 -14.74 4.55
C LEU A 110 4.05 -16.23 4.30
N GLU A 111 3.08 -16.58 3.44
CA GLU A 111 2.80 -17.96 3.07
C GLU A 111 4.03 -18.61 2.41
N LYS A 112 4.70 -17.88 1.50
CA LYS A 112 5.95 -18.36 0.89
C LYS A 112 7.13 -18.38 1.86
N ALA A 113 7.20 -17.42 2.77
CA ALA A 113 8.24 -17.38 3.81
C ALA A 113 8.17 -18.61 4.73
N LEU A 114 6.96 -18.97 5.18
CA LEU A 114 6.74 -20.11 6.07
C LEU A 114 6.92 -21.46 5.38
N THR A 115 6.55 -21.57 4.11
CA THR A 115 6.73 -22.81 3.34
C THR A 115 8.17 -23.04 2.90
N ASN A 116 8.95 -21.97 2.68
CA ASN A 116 10.35 -22.03 2.28
C ASN A 116 11.22 -21.09 3.15
N PRO A 117 11.51 -21.46 4.41
CA PRO A 117 12.37 -20.69 5.29
C PRO A 117 13.76 -20.43 4.67
N GLY A 118 14.32 -19.25 4.91
CA GLY A 118 15.60 -18.81 4.34
C GLY A 118 15.54 -18.32 2.88
N SER A 119 14.41 -18.48 2.19
CA SER A 119 14.24 -17.98 0.82
C SER A 119 14.22 -16.45 0.75
N ALA A 120 14.17 -15.90 -0.47
CA ALA A 120 14.03 -14.45 -0.68
C ALA A 120 12.70 -13.88 -0.15
N HIS A 121 11.68 -14.73 0.06
CA HIS A 121 10.39 -14.33 0.65
C HIS A 121 10.46 -14.28 2.18
N ASP A 122 11.43 -14.97 2.79
CA ASP A 122 11.65 -14.99 4.23
C ASP A 122 12.51 -13.80 4.65
N VAL A 123 11.91 -12.61 4.59
CA VAL A 123 12.56 -11.32 4.77
C VAL A 123 13.28 -11.26 6.13
N VAL A 124 14.52 -10.74 6.10
CA VAL A 124 15.28 -10.43 7.31
C VAL A 124 14.64 -9.22 8.00
N LEU A 125 14.37 -9.40 9.29
CA LEU A 125 13.75 -8.39 10.13
C LEU A 125 14.79 -7.41 10.66
N ARG A 126 14.33 -6.21 10.97
CA ARG A 126 15.10 -5.12 11.56
C ARG A 126 14.47 -4.71 12.88
N ASP A 127 15.26 -4.05 13.71
CA ASP A 127 14.75 -3.39 14.89
C ASP A 127 13.58 -2.45 14.55
N GLY A 128 12.54 -2.47 15.38
CA GLY A 128 11.34 -1.66 15.19
C GLY A 128 10.39 -2.14 14.10
N ASP A 129 10.67 -3.26 13.43
CA ASP A 129 9.71 -3.85 12.49
C ASP A 129 8.43 -4.29 13.22
N GLU A 130 7.28 -3.98 12.63
CA GLU A 130 5.97 -4.41 13.10
C GLU A 130 5.33 -5.37 12.09
N LEU A 131 5.20 -6.63 12.48
CA LEU A 131 4.50 -7.65 11.74
C LEU A 131 3.05 -7.74 12.24
N TYR A 132 2.10 -7.56 11.32
CA TYR A 132 0.68 -7.69 11.60
C TYR A 132 0.07 -8.79 10.73
N ILE A 133 -0.61 -9.74 11.37
CA ILE A 133 -1.30 -10.85 10.71
C ILE A 133 -2.80 -10.65 10.93
N PRO A 134 -3.59 -10.31 9.90
CA PRO A 134 -5.01 -10.06 10.09
C PRO A 134 -5.80 -11.36 10.25
N GLN A 135 -7.00 -11.22 10.82
CA GLN A 135 -8.01 -12.28 10.80
C GLN A 135 -8.60 -12.47 9.41
N PHE A 136 -9.00 -13.70 9.09
CA PHE A 136 -9.72 -14.02 7.87
C PHE A 136 -11.07 -13.30 7.82
N GLN A 137 -11.20 -12.41 6.83
CA GLN A 137 -12.43 -11.69 6.54
C GLN A 137 -13.05 -12.24 5.26
N SER A 138 -14.21 -12.89 5.39
CA SER A 138 -14.96 -13.45 4.26
C SER A 138 -15.75 -12.40 3.47
N THR A 139 -15.39 -11.13 3.56
CA THR A 139 -16.08 -10.00 2.92
C THR A 139 -15.11 -9.14 2.12
N VAL A 140 -15.64 -8.37 1.17
CA VAL A 140 -14.93 -7.36 0.39
C VAL A 140 -15.63 -6.04 0.65
N LYS A 141 -14.87 -5.04 1.08
CA LYS A 141 -15.39 -3.70 1.32
C LYS A 141 -15.42 -2.92 0.01
N ILE A 142 -16.49 -2.18 -0.23
CA ILE A 142 -16.66 -1.33 -1.42
C ILE A 142 -16.88 0.10 -0.95
N SER A 143 -16.01 1.00 -1.40
CA SER A 143 -15.99 2.38 -0.93
C SER A 143 -15.71 3.39 -2.05
N GLY A 144 -15.88 4.67 -1.73
CA GLY A 144 -15.68 5.79 -2.66
C GLY A 144 -16.93 6.14 -3.44
N ALA A 145 -16.76 6.55 -4.70
CA ALA A 145 -17.80 7.05 -5.60
C ALA A 145 -18.65 5.91 -6.21
N VAL A 146 -19.25 5.09 -5.36
CA VAL A 146 -20.27 4.09 -5.72
C VAL A 146 -21.65 4.59 -5.32
N THR A 147 -22.70 3.94 -5.80
CA THR A 147 -24.09 4.31 -5.45
C THR A 147 -24.35 4.07 -3.96
N TYR A 148 -23.93 2.91 -3.43
CA TYR A 148 -24.07 2.57 -2.03
C TYR A 148 -22.81 1.87 -1.49
N PRO A 149 -21.97 2.57 -0.71
CA PRO A 149 -20.82 1.97 -0.05
C PRO A 149 -21.26 0.88 0.94
N ASN A 150 -20.82 -0.35 0.73
CA ASN A 150 -21.16 -1.50 1.56
C ASN A 150 -20.05 -2.54 1.57
N SER A 151 -20.20 -3.59 2.37
CA SER A 151 -19.34 -4.78 2.31
C SER A 151 -20.17 -5.96 1.81
N VAL A 152 -19.59 -6.76 0.92
CA VAL A 152 -20.25 -7.91 0.30
C VAL A 152 -19.50 -9.18 0.63
N THR A 153 -20.20 -10.30 0.78
CA THR A 153 -19.57 -11.60 1.03
C THR A 153 -18.70 -12.01 -0.16
N TYR A 154 -17.46 -12.41 0.10
CA TYR A 154 -16.55 -12.90 -0.91
C TYR A 154 -16.91 -14.32 -1.34
N THR A 155 -16.84 -14.57 -2.65
CA THR A 155 -16.88 -15.91 -3.23
C THR A 155 -15.66 -16.12 -4.12
N ASN A 156 -15.12 -17.33 -4.15
CA ASN A 156 -13.95 -17.64 -4.98
C ASN A 156 -14.18 -17.24 -6.44
N GLY A 157 -13.25 -16.45 -6.99
CA GLY A 157 -13.32 -15.94 -8.36
C GLY A 157 -14.22 -14.71 -8.56
N MET A 158 -14.70 -14.08 -7.48
CA MET A 158 -15.49 -12.85 -7.57
C MET A 158 -14.70 -11.74 -8.29
N SER A 159 -15.38 -11.02 -9.18
CA SER A 159 -14.77 -9.93 -9.95
C SER A 159 -15.14 -8.57 -9.40
N VAL A 160 -14.27 -7.58 -9.61
CA VAL A 160 -14.53 -6.17 -9.24
C VAL A 160 -15.86 -5.69 -9.82
N LYS A 161 -16.22 -6.10 -11.04
CA LYS A 161 -17.51 -5.73 -11.64
C LYS A 161 -18.70 -6.26 -10.86
N SER A 162 -18.63 -7.51 -10.39
CA SER A 162 -19.70 -8.14 -9.60
C SER A 162 -19.87 -7.44 -8.25
N CYS A 163 -18.77 -7.12 -7.57
CA CYS A 163 -18.81 -6.32 -6.34
C CYS A 163 -19.50 -4.98 -6.59
N LEU A 164 -19.07 -4.25 -7.62
CA LEU A 164 -19.65 -2.95 -7.94
C LEU A 164 -21.13 -3.03 -8.32
N SER A 165 -21.59 -4.08 -8.98
CA SER A 165 -23.03 -4.26 -9.23
C SER A 165 -23.82 -4.44 -7.93
N GLN A 166 -23.27 -5.12 -6.93
CA GLN A 166 -23.90 -5.27 -5.61
C GLN A 166 -23.91 -3.95 -4.81
N ALA A 167 -23.00 -3.02 -5.12
CA ALA A 167 -22.99 -1.66 -4.58
C ALA A 167 -23.87 -0.67 -5.38
N GLY A 168 -24.70 -1.16 -6.31
CA GLY A 168 -25.57 -0.33 -7.15
C GLY A 168 -24.83 0.40 -8.29
N GLY A 169 -23.59 0.01 -8.59
CA GLY A 169 -22.77 0.56 -9.66
C GLY A 169 -21.94 1.78 -9.26
N TYR A 170 -21.49 2.51 -10.28
CA TYR A 170 -20.71 3.73 -10.11
C TYR A 170 -21.63 4.92 -9.90
N ASN A 171 -21.25 5.84 -9.02
CA ASN A 171 -21.85 7.17 -8.95
C ASN A 171 -21.47 7.99 -10.21
N ASP A 172 -22.26 9.00 -10.58
CA ASP A 172 -22.02 9.91 -11.72
C ASP A 172 -20.65 10.60 -11.65
N ILE A 173 -20.20 10.89 -10.43
CA ILE A 173 -18.93 11.55 -10.18
C ILE A 173 -17.74 10.60 -10.25
N ALA A 174 -17.94 9.30 -10.46
CA ALA A 174 -16.90 8.30 -10.35
C ALA A 174 -15.90 8.31 -11.52
N ARG A 175 -14.63 8.09 -11.21
CA ARG A 175 -13.63 7.62 -12.18
C ARG A 175 -13.83 6.12 -12.35
N LYS A 176 -14.09 5.67 -13.59
CA LYS A 176 -14.32 4.26 -13.95
C LYS A 176 -13.02 3.42 -13.97
N TYR A 177 -12.20 3.60 -12.95
CA TYR A 177 -10.91 2.97 -12.70
C TYR A 177 -10.83 2.61 -11.20
N PRO A 178 -11.53 1.55 -10.77
CA PRO A 178 -11.47 1.10 -9.40
C PRO A 178 -10.07 0.59 -9.06
N ILE A 179 -9.71 0.78 -7.80
CA ILE A 179 -8.45 0.35 -7.19
C ILE A 179 -8.80 -0.72 -6.16
N VAL A 180 -8.02 -1.79 -6.10
CA VAL A 180 -8.14 -2.84 -5.08
C VAL A 180 -6.98 -2.69 -4.11
N ILE A 181 -7.30 -2.51 -2.83
CA ILE A 181 -6.34 -2.47 -1.73
C ILE A 181 -6.44 -3.83 -1.01
N TYR A 182 -5.33 -4.56 -0.97
CA TYR A 182 -5.24 -5.85 -0.29
C TYR A 182 -4.86 -5.66 1.18
N MET A 183 -5.20 -6.63 2.03
CA MET A 183 -4.90 -6.54 3.47
C MET A 183 -3.40 -6.42 3.77
N ASN A 184 -2.55 -7.00 2.92
CA ASN A 184 -1.08 -6.89 3.04
C ASN A 184 -0.52 -5.53 2.57
N GLY A 185 -1.37 -4.55 2.27
CA GLY A 185 -0.98 -3.20 1.82
C GLY A 185 -0.68 -3.08 0.33
N LYS A 186 -0.68 -4.18 -0.45
CA LYS A 186 -0.52 -4.11 -1.90
C LYS A 186 -1.72 -3.38 -2.51
N VAL A 187 -1.44 -2.61 -3.56
CA VAL A 187 -2.46 -1.86 -4.30
C VAL A 187 -2.43 -2.27 -5.76
N ALA A 188 -3.57 -2.69 -6.31
CA ALA A 188 -3.71 -3.00 -7.72
C ALA A 188 -4.72 -2.06 -8.39
N THR A 189 -4.32 -1.49 -9.52
CA THR A 189 -5.16 -0.59 -10.31
C THR A 189 -5.69 -1.28 -11.57
N THR A 190 -6.90 -0.88 -11.99
CA THR A 190 -7.50 -1.34 -13.25
C THR A 190 -6.69 -0.82 -14.44
N ARG A 191 -6.21 -1.73 -15.30
CA ARG A 191 -5.40 -1.38 -16.48
C ARG A 191 -6.23 -1.45 -17.75
N LYS A 192 -5.98 -0.54 -18.70
CA LYS A 192 -6.50 -0.67 -20.07
C LYS A 192 -5.60 -1.63 -20.84
N ARG A 193 -6.17 -2.68 -21.44
CA ARG A 193 -5.44 -3.61 -22.32
C ARG A 193 -5.55 -3.19 -23.79
N PHE A 194 -6.70 -2.62 -24.17
CA PHE A 194 -7.00 -2.06 -25.49
C PHE A 194 -8.05 -0.92 -25.33
N ILE A 195 -8.35 -0.19 -26.40
CA ILE A 195 -9.27 0.98 -26.41
C ILE A 195 -10.61 0.69 -25.68
N PHE A 196 -11.15 -0.53 -25.81
CA PHE A 196 -12.43 -0.94 -25.21
C PHE A 196 -12.33 -2.00 -24.10
N PHE A 197 -11.16 -2.59 -23.85
CA PHE A 197 -11.02 -3.71 -22.91
C PHE A 197 -10.22 -3.30 -21.66
N LYS A 198 -10.88 -3.38 -20.50
CA LYS A 198 -10.26 -3.16 -19.19
C LYS A 198 -9.93 -4.49 -18.53
N HIS A 199 -8.73 -4.59 -17.98
CA HIS A 199 -8.30 -5.67 -17.10
C HIS A 199 -8.46 -5.23 -15.65
N TYR A 200 -9.36 -5.90 -14.93
CA TYR A 200 -9.62 -5.64 -13.52
C TYR A 200 -8.69 -6.49 -12.66
N PRO A 201 -8.19 -5.95 -11.53
CA PRO A 201 -7.43 -6.75 -10.57
C PRO A 201 -8.27 -7.90 -10.00
N LYS A 202 -7.58 -8.93 -9.52
CA LYS A 202 -8.21 -10.03 -8.78
C LYS A 202 -8.69 -9.51 -7.41
N VAL A 203 -9.86 -9.96 -6.99
CA VAL A 203 -10.41 -9.65 -5.67
C VAL A 203 -10.06 -10.79 -4.72
N GLU A 204 -9.64 -10.43 -3.51
CA GLU A 204 -9.29 -11.36 -2.44
C GLU A 204 -10.15 -11.10 -1.20
N PRO A 205 -10.30 -12.09 -0.29
CA PRO A 205 -10.95 -11.89 1.01
C PRO A 205 -10.32 -10.71 1.78
N GLY A 206 -11.16 -9.90 2.42
CA GLY A 206 -10.76 -8.72 3.20
C GLY A 206 -10.24 -7.54 2.38
N SER A 207 -10.22 -7.63 1.05
CA SER A 207 -9.79 -6.52 0.20
C SER A 207 -10.81 -5.37 0.19
N GLU A 208 -10.33 -4.16 -0.08
CA GLU A 208 -11.15 -2.97 -0.27
C GLU A 208 -11.10 -2.51 -1.73
N ILE A 209 -12.27 -2.42 -2.36
CA ILE A 209 -12.46 -1.85 -3.69
C ILE A 209 -12.82 -0.38 -3.52
N VAL A 210 -11.86 0.49 -3.84
CA VAL A 210 -12.02 1.94 -3.80
C VAL A 210 -12.33 2.46 -5.19
N VAL A 211 -13.43 3.21 -5.32
CA VAL A 211 -13.78 3.94 -6.53
C VAL A 211 -13.45 5.42 -6.36
N PRO A 212 -12.42 5.96 -7.04
CA PRO A 212 -12.08 7.37 -6.90
C PRO A 212 -13.16 8.27 -7.52
N ALA A 213 -13.36 9.47 -6.97
CA ALA A 213 -14.14 10.52 -7.59
C ALA A 213 -13.33 11.28 -8.66
N LYS A 214 -14.01 11.81 -9.68
CA LYS A 214 -13.45 12.75 -10.66
C LYS A 214 -13.22 14.10 -9.98
N THR A 215 -12.10 14.74 -10.28
CA THR A 215 -11.82 16.11 -9.82
C THR A 215 -12.61 17.12 -10.67
N GLN A 216 -12.79 18.35 -10.17
CA GLN A 216 -13.42 19.43 -10.94
C GLN A 216 -12.63 19.76 -12.22
N GLN A 217 -11.30 19.61 -12.19
CA GLN A 217 -10.43 19.83 -13.35
C GLN A 217 -10.69 18.79 -14.45
N ASP A 218 -10.82 17.50 -14.08
CA ASP A 218 -11.13 16.44 -15.06
C ASP A 218 -12.44 16.70 -15.82
N ARG A 219 -13.44 17.27 -15.12
CA ARG A 219 -14.74 17.60 -15.73
C ARG A 219 -14.61 18.70 -16.78
N LYS A 220 -13.84 19.75 -16.49
CA LYS A 220 -13.60 20.86 -17.42
C LYS A 220 -12.86 20.40 -18.67
N THR A 221 -11.81 19.59 -18.52
CA THR A 221 -11.04 19.05 -19.64
C THR A 221 -11.90 18.13 -20.51
N SER A 222 -12.71 17.25 -19.91
CA SER A 222 -13.61 16.35 -20.66
C SER A 222 -14.66 17.11 -21.48
N LEU A 223 -15.24 18.20 -20.94
CA LEU A 223 -16.20 19.02 -21.69
C LEU A 223 -15.52 19.80 -22.83
N ALA A 224 -14.34 20.37 -22.57
CA ALA A 224 -13.57 21.08 -23.60
C ALA A 224 -13.13 20.14 -24.74
N GLU A 225 -12.73 18.91 -24.43
CA GLU A 225 -12.33 17.89 -25.42
C GLU A 225 -13.52 17.40 -26.25
N ILE A 226 -14.71 17.24 -25.65
CA ILE A 226 -15.94 16.91 -26.40
C ILE A 226 -16.34 18.07 -27.32
N LEU A 227 -16.29 19.32 -26.84
CA LEU A 227 -16.63 20.50 -27.63
C LEU A 227 -15.64 20.75 -28.78
N SER A 228 -14.36 20.43 -28.60
CA SER A 228 -13.35 20.55 -29.67
C SER A 228 -13.47 19.44 -30.72
N ILE A 229 -13.78 18.21 -30.30
CA ILE A 229 -14.03 17.11 -31.23
C ILE A 229 -15.30 17.38 -32.05
N THR A 230 -16.40 17.76 -31.40
CA THR A 230 -17.67 18.05 -32.09
C THR A 230 -17.56 19.24 -33.05
N SER A 231 -16.80 20.29 -32.71
CA SER A 231 -16.58 21.42 -33.62
C SER A 231 -15.71 21.02 -34.82
N SER A 232 -14.68 20.21 -34.64
CA SER A 232 -13.84 19.72 -35.74
C SER A 232 -14.61 18.80 -36.71
N THR A 233 -15.42 17.87 -36.20
CA THR A 233 -16.24 16.98 -37.05
C THR A 233 -17.33 17.76 -37.80
N THR A 234 -17.93 18.78 -37.18
CA THR A 234 -18.93 19.63 -37.84
C THR A 234 -18.29 20.47 -38.95
N SER A 235 -17.08 20.99 -38.71
CA SER A 235 -16.32 21.75 -39.71
C SER A 235 -15.94 20.90 -40.92
N MET A 236 -15.53 19.64 -40.69
CA MET A 236 -15.27 18.68 -41.77
C MET A 236 -16.53 18.35 -42.57
N ALA A 237 -17.66 18.09 -41.90
CA ALA A 237 -18.93 17.84 -42.57
C ALA A 237 -19.40 19.06 -43.39
N ALA A 238 -19.24 20.27 -42.86
CA ALA A 238 -19.56 21.52 -43.54
C ALA A 238 -18.70 21.73 -44.80
N MET A 239 -17.40 21.43 -44.74
CA MET A 239 -16.51 21.49 -45.90
C MET A 239 -16.94 20.50 -47.00
N ILE A 240 -17.24 19.24 -46.63
CA ILE A 240 -17.73 18.23 -47.59
C ILE A 240 -19.06 18.66 -48.21
N THR A 241 -19.98 19.17 -47.39
CA THR A 241 -21.30 19.64 -47.86
C THR A 241 -21.15 20.85 -48.78
N SER A 242 -20.24 21.77 -48.46
CA SER A 242 -19.91 22.93 -49.31
C SER A 242 -19.37 22.50 -50.67
N ILE A 243 -18.41 21.57 -50.70
CA ILE A 243 -17.85 21.02 -51.95
C ILE A 243 -18.95 20.39 -52.82
N ILE A 244 -19.84 19.59 -52.23
CA ILE A 244 -20.96 18.96 -52.94
C ILE A 244 -21.92 20.01 -53.50
N ASN A 245 -22.17 21.09 -52.75
CA ASN A 245 -23.09 22.15 -53.19
C ASN A 245 -22.47 23.06 -54.27
N THR A 246 -21.14 23.19 -54.32
CA THR A 246 -20.42 23.91 -55.40
C THR A 246 -20.24 23.10 -56.69
N LEU A 247 -20.49 21.79 -56.65
CA LEU A 247 -20.41 20.88 -57.80
C LEU A 247 -21.77 20.64 -58.49
N LYS A 248 -22.84 21.30 -58.02
CA LYS A 248 -24.15 21.39 -58.67
C LYS A 248 -24.30 22.72 -59.38
#